data_AF-A0A0Q7VX92-F1
#
_entry.id   AF-A0A0Q7VX92-F1
#
_cell.length_a   1.000
_cell.length_b   1.000
_cell.length_c   1.000
_cell.angle_alpha   90.00
_cell.angle_beta   90.00
_cell.angle_gamma   90.00
#
_symmetry.space_group_name_H-M   'P 1'
#
loop_
_entity.id
_entity.type
_entity.pdbx_description
1 polymer ?
#
loop_
_entity_poly.entity_id
_entity_poly.type
_entity_poly.pdbx_seq_one_letter_code
_entity_poly.pdbx_strand_id
1 'polypeptide(L)'
;MPSRIMRATLIALALVAAASLGACRDTARDALFEISGRLVVFNYREATLRYLVTLKPLRPMGEGQVAVTTMDNPAGGAPLVFSQKLFPSQTKVTVESPPLECVVKDKAYKVAIRIESADGNLLQQIDTTMVSAQDQDMLPDRKLVVGPGYKPNPELAGHPDGKLPGGRGVACPTAS
;
A
#
# COMPACT_ATOMS: atom_id res chain seq x y z
N MET A 1 -40.63 37.63 -13.60
CA MET A 1 -39.76 38.02 -12.47
C MET A 1 -39.83 36.92 -11.41
N PRO A 2 -38.73 36.23 -11.06
CA PRO A 2 -38.79 35.25 -9.99
C PRO A 2 -39.13 35.95 -8.66
N SER A 3 -40.10 35.41 -7.95
CA SER A 3 -40.53 35.88 -6.62
C SER A 3 -39.33 36.03 -5.69
N ARG A 4 -39.36 37.05 -4.81
CA ARG A 4 -38.31 37.26 -3.77
C ARG A 4 -38.07 36.00 -2.94
N ILE A 5 -39.11 35.18 -2.77
CA ILE A 5 -39.05 33.90 -2.07
C ILE A 5 -38.16 32.91 -2.83
N MET A 6 -38.31 32.78 -4.14
CA MET A 6 -37.52 31.87 -4.98
C MET A 6 -36.04 32.24 -5.04
N ARG A 7 -35.71 33.55 -4.99
CA ARG A 7 -34.32 34.01 -4.88
C ARG A 7 -33.70 33.69 -3.52
N ALA A 8 -34.46 33.82 -2.43
CA ALA A 8 -33.99 33.48 -1.09
C ALA A 8 -33.73 31.97 -0.94
N THR A 9 -34.57 31.11 -1.53
CA THR A 9 -34.39 29.67 -1.50
C THR A 9 -33.14 29.22 -2.26
N LEU A 10 -32.86 29.81 -3.43
CA LEU A 10 -31.66 29.51 -4.22
C LEU A 10 -30.37 29.92 -3.51
N ILE A 11 -30.36 31.07 -2.83
CA ILE A 11 -29.20 31.54 -2.07
C ILE A 11 -28.94 30.62 -0.87
N ALA A 12 -29.99 30.22 -0.14
CA ALA A 12 -29.87 29.31 0.98
C ALA A 12 -29.31 27.94 0.53
N LEU A 13 -29.80 27.41 -0.59
CA LEU A 13 -29.32 26.13 -1.13
C LEU A 13 -27.85 26.20 -1.57
N ALA A 14 -27.43 27.33 -2.15
CA ALA A 14 -26.04 27.56 -2.53
C ALA A 14 -25.10 27.67 -1.31
N LEU A 15 -25.54 28.31 -0.21
CA LEU A 15 -24.75 28.35 1.03
C LEU A 15 -24.62 26.98 1.69
N VAL A 16 -25.68 26.16 1.68
CA VAL A 16 -25.62 24.79 2.23
C VAL A 16 -24.69 23.91 1.39
N ALA A 17 -24.72 24.04 0.05
CA ALA A 17 -23.79 23.33 -0.84
C ALA A 17 -22.33 23.81 -0.67
N ALA A 18 -22.11 25.10 -0.39
CA ALA A 18 -20.76 25.61 -0.12
C ALA A 18 -20.23 25.14 1.25
N ALA A 19 -21.09 25.03 2.26
CA ALA A 19 -20.72 24.54 3.58
C ALA A 19 -20.38 23.04 3.58
N SER A 20 -21.07 22.23 2.77
CA SER A 20 -20.77 20.79 2.65
C SER A 20 -19.42 20.51 1.97
N LEU A 21 -18.95 21.40 1.09
CA LEU A 21 -17.62 21.31 0.48
C LEU A 21 -16.48 21.59 1.48
N GLY A 22 -16.75 22.36 2.56
CA GLY A 22 -15.76 22.68 3.60
C GLY A 22 -15.47 21.52 4.56
N ALA A 23 -16.46 20.64 4.78
CA ALA A 23 -16.35 19.51 5.73
C ALA A 23 -15.37 18.41 5.28
N CYS A 24 -14.95 18.39 4.01
CA CYS A 24 -13.94 17.44 3.52
C CYS A 24 -12.48 17.85 3.78
N ARG A 25 -12.22 19.03 4.37
CA ARG A 25 -10.85 19.54 4.58
C ARG A 25 -10.28 19.35 5.99
N ASP A 26 -11.08 19.01 6.99
CA ASP A 26 -10.63 18.98 8.40
C ASP A 26 -9.72 17.80 8.76
N THR A 27 -9.69 16.73 7.97
CA THR A 27 -8.79 15.57 8.24
C THR A 27 -7.30 15.89 8.14
N ALA A 28 -6.93 16.99 7.47
CA ALA A 28 -5.52 17.36 7.28
C ALA A 28 -4.89 18.08 8.49
N ARG A 29 -5.69 18.78 9.32
CA ARG A 29 -5.16 19.56 10.46
C ARG A 29 -4.69 18.69 11.63
N ASP A 30 -5.31 17.51 11.80
CA ASP A 30 -5.03 16.59 12.90
C ASP A 30 -4.28 15.32 12.47
N ALA A 31 -3.74 15.29 11.25
CA ALA A 31 -3.02 14.14 10.72
C ALA A 31 -1.78 13.81 11.59
N LEU A 32 -1.61 12.53 11.94
CA LEU A 32 -0.44 12.02 12.64
C LEU A 32 0.70 11.70 11.68
N PHE A 33 0.36 11.24 10.47
CA PHE A 33 1.28 10.83 9.42
C PHE A 33 0.86 11.35 8.05
N GLU A 34 1.85 11.59 7.20
CA GLU A 34 1.68 11.76 5.76
C GLU A 34 2.44 10.69 4.98
N ILE A 35 1.96 10.31 3.80
CA ILE A 35 2.71 9.43 2.90
C ILE A 35 3.86 10.24 2.29
N SER A 36 5.10 9.80 2.54
CA SER A 36 6.31 10.41 1.97
C SER A 36 6.90 9.61 0.81
N GLY A 37 6.45 8.38 0.58
CA GLY A 37 6.92 7.57 -0.54
C GLY A 37 6.13 6.29 -0.75
N ARG A 38 6.16 5.79 -1.99
CA ARG A 38 5.61 4.50 -2.42
C ARG A 38 6.61 3.85 -3.33
N LEU A 39 6.94 2.59 -3.04
CA LEU A 39 7.98 1.85 -3.75
C LEU A 39 7.51 0.42 -3.96
N VAL A 40 7.87 -0.14 -5.12
CA VAL A 40 7.78 -1.57 -5.39
C VAL A 40 9.20 -2.10 -5.44
N VAL A 41 9.53 -3.02 -4.52
CA VAL A 41 10.88 -3.58 -4.39
C VAL A 41 10.89 -4.96 -5.02
N PHE A 42 11.63 -5.08 -6.12
CA PHE A 42 11.97 -6.33 -6.77
C PHE A 42 13.32 -6.82 -6.25
N ASN A 43 13.33 -7.97 -5.58
CA ASN A 43 14.55 -8.63 -5.17
C ASN A 43 14.76 -9.87 -6.04
N TYR A 44 15.56 -9.72 -7.09
CA TYR A 44 15.90 -10.80 -8.03
C TYR A 44 16.66 -11.95 -7.36
N ARG A 45 17.50 -11.65 -6.37
CA ARG A 45 18.26 -12.67 -5.66
C ARG A 45 17.34 -13.62 -4.90
N GLU A 46 16.37 -13.06 -4.19
CA GLU A 46 15.40 -13.80 -3.38
C GLU A 46 14.13 -14.18 -4.15
N ALA A 47 14.03 -13.79 -5.43
CA ALA A 47 12.83 -13.97 -6.27
C ALA A 47 11.55 -13.45 -5.60
N THR A 48 11.61 -12.29 -4.94
CA THR A 48 10.46 -11.69 -4.22
C THR A 48 10.13 -10.28 -4.69
N LEU A 49 8.86 -9.94 -4.65
CA LEU A 49 8.32 -8.59 -4.86
C LEU A 49 7.62 -8.15 -3.57
N ARG A 50 7.87 -6.92 -3.13
CA ARG A 50 7.15 -6.31 -2.00
C ARG A 50 6.74 -4.88 -2.28
N TYR A 51 5.63 -4.46 -1.70
CA TYR A 51 5.19 -3.07 -1.69
C TYR A 51 5.60 -2.41 -0.40
N LEU A 52 6.17 -1.21 -0.52
CA LEU A 52 6.60 -0.38 0.60
C LEU A 52 5.87 0.95 0.53
N VAL A 53 5.18 1.30 1.62
CA VAL A 53 4.64 2.64 1.84
C VAL A 53 5.45 3.29 2.95
N THR A 54 6.06 4.43 2.64
CA THR A 54 6.78 5.22 3.64
C THR A 54 5.87 6.30 4.19
N LEU A 55 5.78 6.34 5.51
CA LEU A 55 5.06 7.36 6.26
C LEU A 55 6.06 8.28 6.98
N LYS A 56 5.79 9.57 6.94
CA LYS A 56 6.50 10.59 7.73
C LYS A 56 5.60 11.01 8.89
N PRO A 57 6.03 10.83 10.14
CA PRO A 57 5.33 11.37 11.30
C PRO A 57 5.30 12.90 11.23
N LEU A 58 4.16 13.49 11.51
CA LEU A 58 3.96 14.95 11.57
C LEU A 58 4.11 15.51 12.99
N ARG A 59 4.11 14.61 13.97
CA ARG A 59 4.25 14.89 15.41
C ARG A 59 4.83 13.66 16.11
N PRO A 60 5.31 13.79 17.37
CA PRO A 60 5.80 12.65 18.13
C PRO A 60 4.73 11.56 18.23
N MET A 61 5.13 10.30 17.98
CA MET A 61 4.24 9.14 18.09
C MET A 61 4.08 8.73 19.55
N GLY A 62 2.93 8.15 19.86
CA GLY A 62 2.67 7.55 21.17
C GLY A 62 3.34 6.18 21.31
N GLU A 63 3.61 5.78 22.55
CA GLU A 63 4.07 4.43 22.87
C GLU A 63 3.00 3.39 22.49
N GLY A 64 3.44 2.23 22.00
CA GLY A 64 2.57 1.10 21.68
C GLY A 64 1.64 1.29 20.48
N GLN A 65 1.79 2.37 19.70
CA GLN A 65 1.03 2.57 18.47
C GLN A 65 1.42 1.56 17.39
N VAL A 66 0.46 1.23 16.50
CA VAL A 66 0.66 0.28 15.40
C VAL A 66 0.03 0.82 14.12
N ALA A 67 0.71 0.59 12.99
CA ALA A 67 0.12 0.79 11.66
C ALA A 67 -0.38 -0.58 11.15
N VAL A 68 -1.69 -0.76 11.10
CA VAL A 68 -2.35 -1.93 10.52
C VAL A 68 -2.72 -1.62 9.08
N THR A 69 -2.26 -2.44 8.14
CA THR A 69 -2.44 -2.21 6.71
C THR A 69 -3.23 -3.34 6.09
N THR A 70 -4.27 -2.96 5.36
CA THR A 70 -5.06 -3.87 4.53
C THR A 70 -4.81 -3.53 3.07
N MET A 71 -4.55 -4.53 2.24
CA MET A 71 -4.20 -4.35 0.83
C MET A 71 -4.89 -5.39 -0.04
N ASP A 72 -5.29 -5.00 -1.26
CA ASP A 72 -5.78 -5.96 -2.25
C ASP A 72 -4.74 -7.08 -2.49
N ASN A 73 -5.19 -8.33 -2.56
CA ASN A 73 -4.30 -9.44 -2.88
C ASN A 73 -4.17 -9.60 -4.41
N PRO A 74 -2.99 -9.37 -5.01
CA PRO A 74 -2.83 -9.48 -6.46
C PRO A 74 -3.03 -10.90 -6.99
N ALA A 75 -2.76 -11.92 -6.16
CA ALA A 75 -3.05 -13.32 -6.46
C ALA A 75 -4.55 -13.67 -6.34
N GLY A 76 -5.41 -12.71 -6.00
CA GLY A 76 -6.84 -12.90 -5.77
C GLY A 76 -7.16 -13.38 -4.36
N GLY A 77 -8.46 -13.49 -4.05
CA GLY A 77 -8.95 -13.88 -2.73
C GLY A 77 -9.06 -12.72 -1.74
N ALA A 78 -8.94 -13.02 -0.44
CA ALA A 78 -9.09 -12.04 0.62
C ALA A 78 -7.96 -10.99 0.63
N PRO A 79 -8.23 -9.74 1.05
CA PRO A 79 -7.19 -8.73 1.24
C PRO A 79 -6.09 -9.19 2.20
N LEU A 80 -4.86 -8.81 1.91
CA LEU A 80 -3.70 -9.02 2.78
C LEU A 80 -3.77 -8.05 3.96
N VAL A 81 -3.56 -8.56 5.18
CA VAL A 81 -3.52 -7.75 6.39
C VAL A 81 -2.18 -7.96 7.09
N PHE A 82 -1.48 -6.87 7.39
CA PHE A 82 -0.18 -6.90 8.04
C PHE A 82 0.02 -5.64 8.90
N SER A 83 0.91 -5.70 9.89
CA SER A 83 1.08 -4.61 10.84
C SER A 83 2.55 -4.26 11.10
N GLN A 84 2.79 -2.98 11.39
CA GLN A 84 4.10 -2.44 11.73
C GLN A 84 4.01 -1.69 13.05
N LYS A 85 4.82 -2.08 14.04
CA LYS A 85 4.94 -1.35 15.31
C LYS A 85 5.58 0.01 15.08
N LEU A 86 5.05 1.01 15.77
CA LEU A 86 5.51 2.39 15.74
C LEU A 86 6.23 2.71 17.05
N PHE A 87 7.38 3.37 16.94
CA PHE A 87 8.20 3.73 18.11
C PHE A 87 8.43 5.24 18.15
N PRO A 88 8.33 5.91 19.31
CA PRO A 88 8.34 7.38 19.38
C PRO A 88 9.53 8.09 18.72
N SER A 89 10.69 7.44 18.65
CA SER A 89 11.92 8.01 18.08
C SER A 89 12.05 7.88 16.56
N GLN A 90 11.13 7.18 15.87
CA GLN A 90 11.26 7.04 14.42
C GLN A 90 10.91 8.36 13.72
N THR A 91 11.78 8.80 12.84
CA THR A 91 11.53 9.94 11.95
C THR A 91 10.93 9.52 10.61
N LYS A 92 10.88 8.20 10.36
CA LYS A 92 10.35 7.55 9.17
C LYS A 92 9.82 6.18 9.55
N VAL A 93 8.63 5.84 9.06
CA VAL A 93 8.03 4.52 9.21
C VAL A 93 7.90 3.90 7.83
N THR A 94 8.33 2.65 7.67
CA THR A 94 8.13 1.90 6.43
C THR A 94 7.19 0.75 6.72
N VAL A 95 6.05 0.77 6.05
CA VAL A 95 5.06 -0.30 6.05
C VAL A 95 5.38 -1.18 4.84
N GLU A 96 5.66 -2.46 5.07
CA GLU A 96 6.11 -3.40 4.06
C GLU A 96 5.14 -4.58 3.97
N SER A 97 4.69 -4.89 2.75
CA SER A 97 3.83 -6.04 2.51
C SER A 97 4.58 -7.37 2.69
N PRO A 98 3.86 -8.48 2.91
CA PRO A 98 4.39 -9.80 2.61
C PRO A 98 4.89 -9.90 1.15
N PRO A 99 5.72 -10.90 0.82
CA PRO A 99 6.02 -11.23 -0.58
C PRO A 99 4.74 -11.39 -1.38
N LEU A 100 4.66 -10.71 -2.52
CA LEU A 100 3.50 -10.72 -3.40
C LEU A 100 3.74 -11.65 -4.59
N GLU A 101 2.64 -12.18 -5.11
CA GLU A 101 2.56 -12.91 -6.36
C GLU A 101 1.47 -12.31 -7.23
N CYS A 102 1.58 -12.47 -8.55
CA CYS A 102 0.58 -12.03 -9.53
C CYS A 102 0.35 -10.51 -9.58
N VAL A 103 1.38 -9.71 -9.27
CA VAL A 103 1.36 -8.27 -9.50
C VAL A 103 1.38 -7.98 -10.99
N VAL A 104 0.37 -7.26 -11.47
CA VAL A 104 0.23 -6.85 -12.87
C VAL A 104 0.76 -5.43 -13.02
N LYS A 105 1.56 -5.20 -14.07
CA LYS A 105 2.06 -3.88 -14.44
C LYS A 105 0.90 -2.88 -14.63
N ASP A 106 1.09 -1.65 -14.17
CA ASP A 106 0.17 -0.51 -14.30
C ASP A 106 -1.22 -0.72 -13.67
N LYS A 107 -1.42 -1.81 -12.92
CA LYS A 107 -2.65 -2.07 -12.16
C LYS A 107 -2.58 -1.43 -10.77
N ALA A 108 -3.63 -0.69 -10.42
CA ALA A 108 -3.77 -0.09 -9.09
C ALA A 108 -4.38 -1.08 -8.10
N TYR A 109 -3.66 -1.34 -7.01
CA TYR A 109 -4.11 -2.13 -5.87
C TYR A 109 -4.42 -1.20 -4.70
N LYS A 110 -5.57 -1.36 -4.06
CA LYS A 110 -5.97 -0.53 -2.91
C LYS A 110 -5.15 -0.90 -1.69
N VAL A 111 -4.79 0.12 -0.92
CA VAL A 111 -4.10 0.01 0.36
C VAL A 111 -4.78 0.96 1.35
N ALA A 112 -5.21 0.43 2.48
CA ALA A 112 -5.73 1.20 3.60
C ALA A 112 -4.81 1.00 4.80
N ILE A 113 -4.27 2.09 5.34
CA ILE A 113 -3.40 2.07 6.53
C ILE A 113 -4.17 2.72 7.68
N ARG A 114 -4.36 1.96 8.75
CA ARG A 114 -4.96 2.41 10.00
C ARG A 114 -3.88 2.55 11.05
N ILE A 115 -3.73 3.75 11.59
CA ILE A 115 -2.90 4.01 12.76
C ILE A 115 -3.77 3.80 13.98
N GLU A 116 -3.38 2.87 14.84
CA GLU A 116 -4.13 2.49 16.03
C GLU A 116 -3.32 2.78 17.29
N SER A 117 -4.00 3.17 18.37
CA SER A 117 -3.39 3.31 19.69
C SER A 117 -3.04 1.94 20.30
N ALA A 118 -2.33 1.93 21.43
CA ALA A 118 -2.04 0.71 22.16
C ALA A 118 -3.31 -0.08 22.57
N ASP A 119 -4.44 0.63 22.77
CA ASP A 119 -5.75 0.06 23.11
C ASP A 119 -6.59 -0.34 21.88
N GLY A 120 -6.05 -0.19 20.66
CA GLY A 120 -6.74 -0.52 19.40
C GLY A 120 -7.69 0.56 18.87
N ASN A 121 -7.70 1.76 19.46
CA ASN A 121 -8.52 2.87 18.96
C ASN A 121 -7.93 3.41 17.66
N LEU A 122 -8.79 3.64 16.65
CA LEU A 122 -8.38 4.29 15.40
C LEU A 122 -7.98 5.75 15.68
N LEU A 123 -6.74 6.08 15.35
CA LEU A 123 -6.20 7.44 15.45
C LEU A 123 -6.16 8.15 14.10
N GLN A 124 -5.86 7.42 13.02
CA GLN A 124 -5.86 7.94 11.66
C GLN A 124 -6.09 6.81 10.65
N GLN A 125 -6.80 7.10 9.57
CA GLN A 125 -6.86 6.24 8.38
C GLN A 125 -6.25 6.97 7.18
N ILE A 126 -5.49 6.23 6.37
CA ILE A 126 -4.84 6.70 5.15
C ILE A 126 -5.17 5.71 4.04
N ASP A 127 -5.93 6.15 3.05
CA ASP A 127 -6.25 5.36 1.86
C ASP A 127 -5.36 5.77 0.69
N THR A 128 -4.82 4.79 -0.01
CA THR A 128 -3.94 4.99 -1.16
C THR A 128 -4.03 3.81 -2.13
N THR A 129 -3.40 3.94 -3.28
CA THR A 129 -3.12 2.83 -4.20
C THR A 129 -1.62 2.56 -4.31
N MET A 130 -1.29 1.33 -4.69
CA MET A 130 0.04 0.91 -5.14
C MET A 130 -0.05 0.46 -6.59
N VAL A 131 0.92 0.89 -7.40
CA VAL A 131 1.03 0.56 -8.82
C VAL A 131 2.48 0.14 -9.08
N SER A 132 2.67 -1.00 -9.74
CA SER A 132 3.99 -1.41 -10.23
C SER A 132 4.18 -0.94 -11.66
N ALA A 133 5.28 -0.25 -11.95
CA ALA A 133 5.65 0.14 -13.31
C ALA A 133 6.28 -1.02 -14.13
N GLN A 134 6.50 -2.17 -13.49
CA GLN A 134 7.10 -3.36 -14.09
C GLN A 134 6.21 -4.57 -13.83
N ASP A 135 6.25 -5.53 -14.74
CA ASP A 135 5.57 -6.81 -14.56
C ASP A 135 6.37 -7.71 -13.59
N GLN A 136 5.66 -8.57 -12.87
CA GLN A 136 6.31 -9.52 -11.96
C GLN A 136 7.11 -10.59 -12.71
N ASP A 137 6.85 -10.79 -14.00
CA ASP A 137 7.61 -11.68 -14.87
C ASP A 137 9.11 -11.37 -14.94
N MET A 138 9.54 -10.17 -14.53
CA MET A 138 10.96 -9.82 -14.47
C MET A 138 11.71 -10.53 -13.33
N LEU A 139 10.99 -11.09 -12.35
CA LEU A 139 11.61 -11.91 -11.31
C LEU A 139 11.98 -13.30 -11.85
N PRO A 140 13.12 -13.87 -11.42
CA PRO A 140 13.42 -15.27 -11.71
C PRO A 140 12.40 -16.18 -11.02
N ASP A 141 12.21 -17.37 -11.55
CA ASP A 141 11.18 -18.31 -11.07
C ASP A 141 11.54 -18.92 -9.71
N ARG A 142 12.83 -18.91 -9.38
CA ARG A 142 13.41 -19.31 -8.09
C ARG A 142 14.47 -18.30 -7.67
N LYS A 143 14.86 -18.35 -6.41
CA LYS A 143 16.02 -17.60 -5.90
C LYS A 143 17.23 -17.90 -6.75
N LEU A 144 18.00 -16.89 -7.13
CA LEU A 144 19.22 -17.08 -7.94
C LEU A 144 20.33 -17.74 -7.13
N VAL A 145 20.30 -17.58 -5.81
CA VAL A 145 21.33 -18.08 -4.90
C VAL A 145 20.72 -18.65 -3.63
N VAL A 146 21.46 -19.53 -2.98
CA VAL A 146 21.09 -20.20 -1.73
C VAL A 146 22.20 -20.08 -0.69
N GLY A 147 21.78 -19.99 0.58
CA GLY A 147 22.67 -19.92 1.73
C GLY A 147 23.45 -18.59 1.85
N PRO A 148 24.16 -18.39 2.97
CA PRO A 148 24.87 -17.14 3.26
C PRO A 148 26.05 -16.86 2.32
N GLY A 149 26.59 -17.89 1.68
CA GLY A 149 27.71 -17.78 0.73
C GLY A 149 27.29 -17.45 -0.70
N TYR A 150 26.02 -17.14 -0.96
CA TYR A 150 25.50 -16.82 -2.29
C TYR A 150 25.82 -17.88 -3.36
N LYS A 151 25.74 -19.16 -2.99
CA LYS A 151 25.97 -20.25 -3.95
C LYS A 151 24.86 -20.25 -5.00
N PRO A 152 25.16 -20.42 -6.30
CA PRO A 152 24.13 -20.54 -7.33
C PRO A 152 23.09 -21.60 -6.94
N ASN A 153 21.81 -21.30 -7.16
CA ASN A 153 20.75 -22.24 -6.83
C ASN A 153 20.80 -23.47 -7.76
N PRO A 154 20.98 -24.70 -7.25
CA PRO A 154 21.02 -25.91 -8.08
C PRO A 154 19.73 -26.16 -8.87
N GLU A 155 18.58 -25.66 -8.41
CA GLU A 155 17.31 -25.75 -9.15
C GLU A 155 17.34 -25.01 -10.49
N LEU A 156 18.25 -24.05 -10.66
CA LEU A 156 18.43 -23.26 -11.87
C LEU A 156 19.57 -23.78 -12.76
N ALA A 157 20.07 -25.00 -12.52
CA ALA A 157 21.10 -25.59 -13.35
C ALA A 157 20.63 -25.69 -14.83
N GLY A 158 21.38 -25.08 -15.74
CA GLY A 158 20.99 -24.97 -17.16
C GLY A 158 20.02 -23.82 -17.48
N HIS A 159 19.61 -23.04 -16.47
CA HIS A 159 18.66 -21.93 -16.58
C HIS A 159 19.26 -20.62 -16.01
N PRO A 160 20.29 -20.04 -16.66
CA PRO A 160 21.01 -18.87 -16.13
C PRO A 160 20.18 -17.58 -16.12
N ASP A 161 19.12 -17.52 -16.91
CA ASP A 161 18.10 -16.46 -16.90
C ASP A 161 17.13 -16.58 -15.70
N GLY A 162 17.24 -17.65 -14.92
CA GLY A 162 16.38 -17.94 -13.79
C GLY A 162 14.97 -18.38 -14.18
N LYS A 163 14.74 -18.75 -15.45
CA LYS A 163 13.43 -19.18 -15.95
C LYS A 163 13.35 -20.69 -16.12
N LEU A 164 12.32 -21.29 -15.52
CA LEU A 164 12.06 -22.72 -15.55
C LEU A 164 10.89 -23.02 -16.50
N PRO A 165 10.87 -24.18 -17.18
CA PRO A 165 9.75 -24.56 -18.07
C PRO A 165 8.37 -24.58 -17.39
N GLY A 166 8.32 -24.81 -16.07
CA GLY A 166 7.09 -24.77 -15.26
C GLY A 166 6.80 -23.42 -14.60
N GLY A 167 7.61 -22.39 -14.90
CA GLY A 167 7.52 -21.06 -14.30
C GLY A 167 7.68 -21.07 -12.78
N ARG A 168 7.09 -20.06 -12.13
CA ARG A 168 7.08 -19.92 -10.66
C ARG A 168 6.28 -21.01 -9.95
N GLY A 169 5.37 -21.72 -10.65
CA GLY A 169 4.44 -22.66 -10.03
C GLY A 169 3.26 -21.99 -9.31
N VAL A 170 2.98 -20.72 -9.64
CA VAL A 170 1.86 -19.94 -9.10
C VAL A 170 0.80 -19.76 -10.17
N ALA A 171 -0.45 -20.07 -9.86
CA ALA A 171 -1.59 -19.82 -10.75
C ALA A 171 -2.16 -18.42 -10.46
N CYS A 172 -1.95 -17.50 -11.39
CA CYS A 172 -2.45 -16.14 -11.26
C CYS A 172 -3.88 -15.99 -11.81
N PRO A 173 -4.73 -15.15 -11.19
CA PRO A 173 -6.04 -14.86 -11.73
C PRO A 173 -5.90 -14.18 -13.10
N THR A 174 -6.82 -14.46 -14.02
CA THR A 174 -6.86 -13.79 -15.32
C THR A 174 -6.98 -12.29 -15.09
N ALA A 175 -6.10 -11.51 -15.71
CA ALA A 175 -6.15 -10.06 -15.64
C ALA A 175 -7.53 -9.59 -16.14
N SER A 176 -8.36 -9.09 -15.23
CA SER A 176 -9.55 -8.30 -15.52
C SER A 176 -9.18 -6.85 -15.74
#